data_AF-A0A535FV71-F1
#
_entry.id   AF-A0A535FV71-F1
#
_cell.length_a   1.000
_cell.length_b   1.000
_cell.length_c   1.000
_cell.angle_alpha   90.00
_cell.angle_beta   90.00
_cell.angle_gamma   90.00
#
_symmetry.space_group_name_H-M   'P 1'
#
loop_
_entity.id
_entity.type
_entity.pdbx_description
1 polymer ?
#
loop_
_entity_poly.entity_id
_entity_poly.type
_entity_poly.pdbx_seq_one_letter_code
_entity_poly.pdbx_strand_id
1 'polypeptide(L)'
;MSQAQPIPHSYFNDHFSPVYLLLMPFYLLFPQPATLLVLQTLALAAGALPIYLLAREKLAPGFTRIGWVVAYFLFLPLAFINLFDFHELAFAVLPLGLALYFVERRQPVWFLLSLLAAFLVKEELPLVGLGFGLYVLLEKRDLKLGLGVLALSGLAFFSIVRLIIPAFGGGTPYAYFTARYAQLGNSPEQIVRTILTNPRKLAATLFQLQKLKFLLGIFGPVLGLTVLSGFGIVLVLPTLTILLLSNYAPQFAFTSHYSAPLIPLVVGTSIVGLARLRPHLHGPLTAAVLASSLLFSYTL
;
A
#
# COMPACT_ATOMS: atom_id res chain seq x y z
N MET A 1 13.20 9.88 -7.67
CA MET A 1 14.29 10.80 -8.08
C MET A 1 13.81 11.56 -9.29
N SER A 2 13.52 12.86 -9.11
CA SER A 2 13.31 13.77 -10.24
C SER A 2 14.51 13.64 -11.18
N GLN A 3 14.25 13.42 -12.46
CA GLN A 3 15.30 13.62 -13.44
C GLN A 3 15.55 15.13 -13.44
N ALA A 4 16.70 15.55 -12.92
CA ALA A 4 17.11 16.94 -12.90
C ALA A 4 17.19 17.48 -14.33
N GLN A 5 16.06 17.94 -14.84
CA GLN A 5 15.99 18.79 -16.01
C GLN A 5 16.58 20.15 -15.60
N PRO A 6 17.38 20.81 -16.45
CA PRO A 6 18.03 22.09 -16.16
C PRO A 6 17.05 23.29 -16.10
N ILE A 7 15.75 23.02 -15.89
CA ILE A 7 14.67 23.99 -15.79
C ILE A 7 14.09 23.86 -14.38
N PRO A 8 13.77 24.98 -13.67
CA PRO A 8 13.04 24.92 -12.41
C PRO A 8 11.79 24.04 -12.58
N HIS A 9 11.78 22.88 -11.93
CA HIS A 9 10.67 21.93 -11.98
C HIS A 9 10.03 21.87 -10.60
N SER A 10 8.71 21.99 -10.56
CA SER A 10 7.97 21.75 -9.33
C SER A 10 7.95 20.25 -9.05
N TYR A 11 8.24 19.82 -7.82
CA TYR A 11 8.02 18.42 -7.42
C TYR A 11 6.55 18.00 -7.68
N PHE A 12 5.61 18.94 -7.53
CA PHE A 12 4.18 18.70 -7.77
C PHE A 12 3.82 18.46 -9.25
N ASN A 13 4.74 18.74 -10.18
CA ASN A 13 4.60 18.32 -11.58
C ASN A 13 4.90 16.82 -11.77
N ASP A 14 5.76 16.25 -10.93
CA ASP A 14 6.08 14.82 -11.02
C ASP A 14 5.14 13.99 -10.14
N HIS A 15 4.81 14.47 -8.95
CA HIS A 15 4.17 13.70 -7.90
C HIS A 15 3.26 14.56 -7.01
N PHE A 16 2.16 14.00 -6.54
CA PHE A 16 1.30 14.65 -5.56
C PHE A 16 1.58 14.07 -4.17
N SER A 17 2.52 14.68 -3.45
CA SER A 17 2.90 14.27 -2.08
C SER A 17 2.82 15.41 -1.06
N PRO A 18 1.62 15.95 -0.76
CA PRO A 18 1.43 16.95 0.29
C PRO A 18 2.00 16.58 1.67
N VAL A 19 2.19 15.28 1.96
CA VAL A 19 2.79 14.81 3.22
C VAL A 19 4.15 15.44 3.53
N TYR A 20 4.91 15.91 2.52
CA TYR A 20 6.15 16.63 2.77
C TYR A 20 5.97 17.89 3.63
N LEU A 21 4.79 18.53 3.58
CA LEU A 21 4.47 19.68 4.45
C LEU A 21 4.52 19.30 5.94
N LEU A 22 4.21 18.05 6.29
CA LEU A 22 4.35 17.52 7.66
C LEU A 22 5.82 17.45 8.10
N LEU A 23 6.73 17.26 7.15
CA LEU A 23 8.16 17.07 7.41
C LEU A 23 8.92 18.39 7.49
N MET A 24 8.41 19.44 6.84
CA MET A 24 9.00 20.77 6.81
C MET A 24 9.44 21.30 8.19
N PRO A 25 8.61 21.31 9.25
CA PRO A 25 9.03 21.86 10.54
C PRO A 25 10.23 21.11 11.13
N PHE A 26 10.30 19.79 10.98
CA PHE A 26 11.43 18.99 11.47
C PHE A 26 12.69 19.24 10.64
N TYR A 27 12.55 19.37 9.32
CA TYR A 27 13.67 19.63 8.43
C TYR A 27 14.20 21.06 8.56
N LEU A 28 13.35 22.04 8.91
CA LEU A 28 13.76 23.40 9.23
C LEU A 28 14.63 23.45 10.50
N LEU A 29 14.29 22.63 11.52
CA LEU A 29 15.06 22.54 12.76
C LEU A 29 16.36 21.75 12.56
N PHE A 30 16.33 20.68 11.77
CA PHE A 30 17.45 19.78 11.52
C PHE A 30 17.58 19.48 10.01
N PRO A 31 18.20 20.37 9.22
CA PRO A 31 18.27 20.24 7.76
C PRO A 31 19.36 19.24 7.32
N GLN A 32 19.17 17.97 7.67
CA GLN A 32 20.11 16.87 7.39
C GLN A 32 19.36 15.69 6.75
N PRO A 33 19.97 14.96 5.80
CA PRO A 33 19.36 13.74 5.25
C PRO A 33 18.96 12.72 6.32
N ALA A 34 19.75 12.61 7.40
CA ALA A 34 19.45 11.74 8.53
C ALA A 34 18.10 12.05 9.20
N THR A 35 17.66 13.31 9.23
CA THR A 35 16.35 13.71 9.77
C THR A 35 15.22 13.02 9.01
N LEU A 36 15.30 12.98 7.68
CA LEU A 36 14.29 12.33 6.84
C LEU A 36 14.27 10.81 7.04
N LEU A 37 15.45 10.18 7.15
CA LEU A 37 15.56 8.74 7.43
C LEU A 37 14.99 8.39 8.80
N VAL A 38 15.28 9.18 9.83
CA VAL A 38 14.71 8.98 11.18
C VAL A 38 13.19 9.12 11.14
N LEU A 39 12.65 10.15 10.49
CA LEU A 39 11.20 10.34 10.36
C LEU A 39 10.53 9.18 9.61
N GLN A 40 11.16 8.67 8.55
CA GLN A 40 10.72 7.48 7.83
C GLN A 40 10.68 6.25 8.77
N THR A 41 11.76 5.98 9.50
CA THR A 41 11.80 4.86 10.47
C THR A 41 10.72 5.00 11.54
N LEU A 42 10.49 6.20 12.07
CA LEU A 42 9.44 6.46 13.05
C LEU A 42 8.03 6.25 12.46
N ALA A 43 7.79 6.70 11.23
CA ALA A 43 6.51 6.49 10.54
C ALA A 43 6.22 5.00 10.29
N LEU A 44 7.24 4.24 9.89
CA LEU A 44 7.16 2.80 9.73
C LEU A 44 6.92 2.12 11.09
N ALA A 45 7.69 2.45 12.14
CA ALA A 45 7.49 1.89 13.47
C ALA A 45 6.09 2.18 14.02
N ALA A 46 5.55 3.38 13.79
CA ALA A 46 4.19 3.73 14.15
C ALA A 46 3.14 2.85 13.46
N GLY A 47 3.43 2.34 12.26
CA GLY A 47 2.60 1.36 11.55
C GLY A 47 2.37 0.05 12.30
N ALA A 48 3.18 -0.29 13.31
CA ALA A 48 2.93 -1.42 14.20
C ALA A 48 1.69 -1.21 15.11
N LEU A 49 1.31 0.04 15.38
CA LEU A 49 0.16 0.39 16.23
C LEU A 49 -1.15 -0.21 15.68
N PRO A 50 -1.59 0.07 14.43
CA PRO A 50 -2.82 -0.54 13.90
C PRO A 50 -2.74 -2.06 13.82
N ILE A 51 -1.55 -2.64 13.62
CA ILE A 51 -1.36 -4.10 13.63
C ILE A 51 -1.67 -4.67 15.02
N TYR A 52 -1.10 -4.10 16.07
CA TYR A 52 -1.40 -4.51 17.44
C TYR A 52 -2.88 -4.30 17.80
N LEU A 53 -3.44 -3.15 17.44
CA LEU A 53 -4.86 -2.84 17.71
C LEU A 53 -5.79 -3.84 17.02
N LEU A 54 -5.50 -4.19 15.77
CA LEU A 54 -6.27 -5.17 15.01
C LEU A 54 -6.10 -6.59 15.56
N ALA A 55 -4.88 -6.99 15.94
CA ALA A 55 -4.64 -8.27 16.59
C ALA A 55 -5.36 -8.36 17.94
N ARG A 56 -5.39 -7.27 18.72
CA ARG A 56 -6.12 -7.19 19.99
C ARG A 56 -7.62 -7.34 19.80
N GLU A 57 -8.17 -6.76 18.73
CA GLU A 57 -9.60 -6.83 18.39
C GLU A 57 -10.00 -8.24 17.93
N LYS A 58 -9.14 -8.92 17.15
CA LYS A 58 -9.50 -10.15 16.44
C LYS A 58 -9.02 -11.44 17.11
N LEU A 59 -8.01 -11.38 17.96
CA LEU A 59 -7.35 -12.56 18.53
C LEU A 59 -7.40 -12.55 20.07
N ALA A 60 -7.38 -13.75 20.65
CA ALA A 60 -7.34 -13.93 22.10
C ALA A 60 -6.09 -13.29 22.74
N PRO A 61 -6.13 -12.91 24.03
CA PRO A 61 -4.96 -12.42 24.76
C PRO A 61 -3.82 -13.43 24.75
N GLY A 62 -2.57 -12.95 24.60
CA GLY A 62 -1.37 -13.77 24.70
C GLY A 62 -0.41 -13.59 23.53
N PHE A 63 0.40 -14.62 23.31
CA PHE A 63 1.49 -14.66 22.32
C PHE A 63 1.05 -14.24 20.92
N THR A 64 -0.15 -14.63 20.48
CA THR A 64 -0.63 -14.35 19.11
C THR A 64 -0.65 -12.85 18.80
N ARG A 65 -1.06 -12.01 19.75
CA ARG A 65 -1.13 -10.54 19.55
C ARG A 65 0.24 -9.92 19.31
N ILE A 66 1.22 -10.26 20.15
CA ILE A 66 2.59 -9.76 20.04
C ILE A 66 3.31 -10.42 18.85
N GLY A 67 3.03 -11.69 18.57
CA GLY A 67 3.57 -12.42 17.43
C GLY A 67 3.27 -11.72 16.11
N TRP A 68 2.09 -11.14 15.91
CA TRP A 68 1.78 -10.37 14.70
C TRP A 68 2.49 -9.01 14.63
N VAL A 69 2.81 -8.39 15.76
CA VAL A 69 3.67 -7.18 15.79
C VAL A 69 5.11 -7.54 15.43
N VAL A 70 5.62 -8.67 15.94
CA VAL A 70 6.95 -9.17 15.57
C VAL A 70 6.98 -9.55 14.08
N ALA A 71 5.95 -10.24 13.58
CA ALA A 71 5.81 -10.58 12.17
C ALA A 71 5.79 -9.34 11.26
N TYR A 72 5.15 -8.25 11.71
CA TYR A 72 5.20 -6.96 11.03
C TYR A 72 6.64 -6.44 10.89
N PHE A 73 7.42 -6.43 11.98
CA PHE A 73 8.82 -5.97 11.93
C PHE A 73 9.75 -6.90 11.14
N LEU A 74 9.40 -8.18 11.05
CA LEU A 74 10.08 -9.18 10.22
C LEU A 74 9.54 -9.22 8.78
N PHE A 75 8.60 -8.35 8.41
CA PHE A 75 8.00 -8.39 7.09
C PHE A 75 8.98 -7.80 6.07
N LEU A 76 9.37 -8.60 5.08
CA LEU A 76 10.42 -8.27 4.12
C LEU A 76 10.28 -6.86 3.49
N PRO A 77 9.10 -6.45 2.99
CA PRO A 77 8.92 -5.09 2.45
C PRO A 77 9.14 -3.96 3.46
N LEU A 78 8.85 -4.18 4.75
CA LEU A 78 9.08 -3.19 5.81
C LEU A 78 10.59 -2.95 6.01
N ALA A 79 11.36 -4.04 6.07
CA ALA A 79 12.80 -3.95 6.23
C ALA A 79 13.44 -3.19 5.05
N PHE A 80 13.07 -3.55 3.81
CA PHE A 80 13.65 -2.93 2.63
C PHE A 80 13.27 -1.47 2.44
N ILE A 81 12.02 -1.05 2.70
CA ILE A 81 11.72 0.39 2.64
C ILE A 81 12.47 1.17 3.73
N ASN A 82 12.69 0.59 4.91
CA ASN A 82 13.47 1.25 5.96
C ASN A 82 14.96 1.40 5.59
N LEU A 83 15.51 0.43 4.84
CA LEU A 83 16.88 0.47 4.31
C LEU A 83 17.02 1.27 3.02
N PHE A 84 15.91 1.58 2.35
CA PHE A 84 15.89 2.42 1.16
C PHE A 84 16.18 3.88 1.55
N ASP A 85 16.62 4.67 0.57
CA ASP A 85 16.66 6.12 0.71
C ASP A 85 15.29 6.66 1.13
N PHE A 86 15.25 7.89 1.63
CA PHE A 86 14.00 8.50 2.05
C PHE A 86 12.93 8.47 0.94
N HIS A 87 11.73 7.99 1.28
CA HIS A 87 10.58 7.95 0.40
C HIS A 87 9.26 8.16 1.17
N GLU A 88 8.42 9.06 0.67
CA GLU A 88 7.15 9.46 1.28
C GLU A 88 6.15 8.31 1.47
N LEU A 89 6.21 7.27 0.63
CA LEU A 89 5.33 6.09 0.73
C LEU A 89 5.47 5.35 2.08
N ALA A 90 6.57 5.52 2.81
CA ALA A 90 6.70 5.03 4.18
C ALA A 90 5.60 5.60 5.11
N PHE A 91 5.18 6.84 4.88
CA PHE A 91 4.15 7.53 5.68
C PHE A 91 2.72 7.03 5.36
N ALA A 92 2.54 6.21 4.32
CA ALA A 92 1.25 5.57 4.05
C ALA A 92 0.95 4.36 4.96
N VAL A 93 1.98 3.77 5.57
CA VAL A 93 1.85 2.51 6.32
C VAL A 93 0.92 2.66 7.53
N LEU A 94 1.13 3.69 8.34
CA LEU A 94 0.27 4.01 9.49
C LEU A 94 -1.19 4.30 9.10
N PRO A 95 -1.50 5.28 8.23
CA PRO A 95 -2.88 5.65 7.91
C PRO A 95 -3.64 4.51 7.21
N LEU A 96 -3.00 3.71 6.35
CA LEU A 96 -3.66 2.55 5.74
C LEU A 96 -3.97 1.45 6.76
N GLY A 97 -3.05 1.21 7.70
CA GLY A 97 -3.31 0.29 8.82
C GLY A 97 -4.44 0.77 9.72
N LEU A 98 -4.48 2.07 10.05
CA LEU A 98 -5.57 2.66 10.83
C LEU A 98 -6.90 2.62 10.08
N ALA A 99 -6.90 2.87 8.76
CA ALA A 99 -8.10 2.74 7.93
C ALA A 99 -8.67 1.31 8.01
N LEU A 100 -7.83 0.28 7.91
CA LEU A 100 -8.22 -1.12 8.11
C LEU A 100 -8.76 -1.36 9.54
N TYR A 101 -8.08 -0.87 10.57
CA TYR A 101 -8.54 -1.01 11.95
C TYR A 101 -9.91 -0.37 12.19
N PHE A 102 -10.11 0.88 11.74
CA PHE A 102 -11.35 1.61 11.99
C PHE A 102 -12.51 1.11 11.13
N VAL A 103 -12.28 0.61 9.92
CA VAL A 103 -13.33 -0.03 9.12
C VAL A 103 -13.75 -1.36 9.73
N GLU A 104 -12.84 -2.13 10.33
CA GLU A 104 -13.19 -3.33 11.11
C GLU A 104 -14.07 -3.00 12.32
N ARG A 105 -13.79 -1.87 12.97
CA ARG A 105 -14.52 -1.35 14.13
C ARG A 105 -15.82 -0.61 13.79
N ARG A 106 -16.16 -0.47 12.50
CA ARG A 106 -17.31 0.33 12.00
C ARG A 106 -17.30 1.77 12.53
N GLN A 107 -16.14 2.41 12.53
CA GLN A 107 -15.96 3.81 12.95
C GLN A 107 -15.69 4.70 11.72
N PRO A 108 -16.75 5.14 11.00
CA PRO A 108 -16.61 5.72 9.66
C PRO A 108 -15.80 7.03 9.66
N VAL A 109 -15.93 7.88 10.67
CA VAL A 109 -15.21 9.15 10.75
C VAL A 109 -13.69 8.92 10.77
N TRP A 110 -13.22 8.08 11.69
CA TRP A 110 -11.79 7.77 11.82
C TRP A 110 -11.24 6.98 10.63
N PHE A 111 -12.06 6.09 10.06
CA PHE A 111 -11.75 5.40 8.81
C PHE A 111 -11.54 6.39 7.65
N LEU A 112 -12.47 7.35 7.45
CA LEU A 112 -12.39 8.34 6.38
C LEU A 112 -11.22 9.32 6.59
N LEU A 113 -10.97 9.75 7.83
CA LEU A 113 -9.79 10.57 8.16
C LEU A 113 -8.48 9.83 7.87
N SER A 114 -8.43 8.53 8.16
CA SER A 114 -7.26 7.71 7.87
C SER A 114 -7.03 7.54 6.36
N LEU A 115 -8.09 7.34 5.57
CA LEU A 115 -7.98 7.34 4.11
C LEU A 115 -7.53 8.68 3.55
N LEU A 116 -8.10 9.79 4.05
CA LEU A 116 -7.69 11.12 3.64
C LEU A 116 -6.20 11.35 3.92
N ALA A 117 -5.73 10.97 5.12
CA ALA A 117 -4.32 11.04 5.46
C ALA A 117 -3.44 10.22 4.50
N ALA A 118 -3.89 9.01 4.11
CA ALA A 118 -3.19 8.19 3.11
C ALA A 118 -3.15 8.86 1.72
N PHE A 119 -4.22 9.53 1.29
CA PHE A 119 -4.28 10.19 -0.02
C PHE A 119 -3.34 11.38 -0.14
N LEU A 120 -2.99 12.02 1.00
CA LEU A 120 -2.01 13.10 1.05
C LEU A 120 -0.55 12.61 0.93
N VAL A 121 -0.31 11.30 0.98
CA VAL A 121 1.03 10.73 0.88
C VAL A 121 1.50 10.65 -0.56
N LYS A 122 0.65 10.16 -1.46
CA LYS A 122 1.03 9.89 -2.86
C LYS A 122 -0.19 9.83 -3.78
N GLU A 123 -0.02 10.26 -5.03
CA GLU A 123 -1.08 10.36 -6.05
C GLU A 123 -1.82 9.06 -6.35
N GLU A 124 -1.20 7.88 -6.18
CA GLU A 124 -1.85 6.60 -6.44
C GLU A 124 -2.66 6.05 -5.27
N LEU A 125 -2.51 6.60 -4.06
CA LEU A 125 -3.18 6.10 -2.85
C LEU A 125 -4.71 6.19 -2.89
N PRO A 126 -5.35 7.15 -3.59
CA PRO A 126 -6.77 7.08 -3.91
C PRO A 126 -7.21 5.78 -4.60
N LEU A 127 -6.36 5.10 -5.38
CA LEU A 127 -6.72 3.79 -5.93
C LEU A 127 -6.86 2.72 -4.84
N VAL A 128 -6.07 2.80 -3.76
CA VAL A 128 -6.24 1.93 -2.58
C VAL A 128 -7.59 2.22 -1.90
N GLY A 129 -8.03 3.47 -1.92
CA GLY A 129 -9.37 3.89 -1.50
C GLY A 129 -10.50 3.15 -2.24
N LEU A 130 -10.32 2.84 -3.52
CA LEU A 130 -11.30 2.01 -4.26
C LEU A 130 -11.41 0.60 -3.67
N GLY A 131 -10.28 0.00 -3.28
CA GLY A 131 -10.26 -1.28 -2.57
C GLY A 131 -11.02 -1.22 -1.25
N PHE A 132 -10.83 -0.15 -0.47
CA PHE A 132 -11.59 0.07 0.76
C PHE A 132 -13.09 0.27 0.51
N GLY A 133 -13.47 1.02 -0.53
CA GLY A 133 -14.87 1.19 -0.91
C GLY A 133 -15.54 -0.15 -1.27
N LEU A 134 -14.87 -0.99 -2.07
CA LEU A 134 -15.32 -2.35 -2.37
C LEU A 134 -15.42 -3.21 -1.11
N TYR A 135 -14.43 -3.12 -0.23
CA TYR A 135 -14.43 -3.87 1.03
C TYR A 135 -15.63 -3.51 1.91
N VAL A 136 -15.95 -2.22 2.01
CA VAL A 136 -17.12 -1.73 2.76
C VAL A 136 -18.43 -2.25 2.13
N LEU A 137 -18.55 -2.24 0.80
CA LEU A 137 -19.74 -2.77 0.12
C LEU A 137 -19.92 -4.28 0.33
N LEU A 138 -18.85 -5.05 0.11
CA LEU A 138 -18.93 -6.51 0.02
C LEU A 138 -18.93 -7.16 1.42
N GLU A 139 -18.03 -6.72 2.30
CA GLU A 139 -17.87 -7.28 3.63
C GLU A 139 -18.71 -6.57 4.68
N LYS A 140 -18.70 -5.23 4.69
CA LYS A 140 -19.42 -4.45 5.72
C LYS A 140 -20.90 -4.22 5.38
N ARG A 141 -21.28 -4.43 4.11
CA ARG A 141 -22.65 -4.28 3.58
C ARG A 141 -23.23 -2.87 3.79
N ASP A 142 -22.36 -1.85 3.87
CA ASP A 142 -22.77 -0.46 3.99
C ASP A 142 -22.70 0.22 2.61
N LEU A 143 -23.86 0.29 1.95
CA LEU A 143 -23.97 0.84 0.60
C LEU A 143 -23.59 2.32 0.53
N LYS A 144 -24.05 3.12 1.50
CA LYS A 144 -23.84 4.57 1.48
C LYS A 144 -22.36 4.91 1.66
N LEU A 145 -21.73 4.32 2.67
CA LEU A 145 -20.30 4.55 2.92
C LEU A 145 -19.45 3.96 1.79
N GLY A 146 -19.73 2.74 1.35
CA GLY A 146 -18.95 2.06 0.32
C GLY A 146 -19.00 2.78 -1.03
N LEU A 147 -20.19 3.17 -1.50
CA LEU A 147 -20.34 3.95 -2.74
C LEU A 147 -19.73 5.35 -2.61
N GLY A 148 -19.89 5.99 -1.44
CA GLY A 148 -19.26 7.28 -1.16
C GLY A 148 -17.74 7.22 -1.26
N VAL A 149 -17.12 6.21 -0.64
CA VAL A 149 -15.67 5.99 -0.71
C VAL A 149 -15.22 5.69 -2.14
N LEU A 150 -15.94 4.84 -2.89
CA LEU A 150 -15.63 4.56 -4.29
C LEU A 150 -15.65 5.83 -5.14
N ALA A 151 -16.74 6.59 -5.06
CA ALA A 151 -16.92 7.79 -5.86
C ALA A 151 -15.86 8.85 -5.53
N LEU A 152 -15.63 9.12 -4.24
CA LEU A 152 -14.64 10.12 -3.81
C LEU A 152 -13.21 9.70 -4.10
N SER A 153 -12.87 8.42 -3.95
CA SER A 153 -11.54 7.89 -4.28
C SER A 153 -11.26 7.96 -5.77
N GLY A 154 -12.25 7.60 -6.60
CA GLY A 154 -12.16 7.74 -8.06
C GLY A 154 -12.01 9.21 -8.46
N LEU A 155 -12.86 10.08 -7.94
CA LEU A 155 -12.80 11.53 -8.21
C LEU A 155 -11.45 12.12 -7.78
N ALA A 156 -10.93 11.75 -6.61
CA ALA A 156 -9.63 12.20 -6.14
C ALA A 156 -8.50 11.75 -7.07
N PHE A 157 -8.44 10.46 -7.45
CA PHE A 157 -7.44 9.96 -8.38
C PHE A 157 -7.46 10.70 -9.72
N PHE A 158 -8.64 10.80 -10.33
CA PHE A 158 -8.81 11.48 -11.62
C PHE A 158 -8.44 12.96 -11.52
N SER A 159 -8.88 13.65 -10.47
CA SER A 159 -8.57 15.07 -10.28
C SER A 159 -7.07 15.28 -10.09
N ILE A 160 -6.39 14.45 -9.30
CA ILE A 160 -4.95 14.55 -9.06
C ILE A 160 -4.18 14.40 -10.38
N VAL A 161 -4.45 13.33 -11.12
CA VAL A 161 -3.65 12.95 -12.28
C VAL A 161 -4.00 13.74 -13.56
N ARG A 162 -5.25 14.20 -13.70
CA ARG A 162 -5.70 14.95 -14.89
C ARG A 162 -5.69 16.45 -14.72
N LEU A 163 -5.82 16.96 -13.49
CA LEU A 163 -5.98 18.39 -13.23
C LEU A 163 -4.82 18.94 -12.39
N ILE A 164 -4.58 18.36 -11.21
CA ILE A 164 -3.64 18.93 -10.24
C ILE A 164 -2.20 18.82 -10.74
N ILE A 165 -1.72 17.61 -11.04
CA ILE A 165 -0.34 17.41 -11.50
C ILE A 165 -0.06 18.20 -12.80
N PRO A 166 -0.89 18.10 -13.86
CA PRO A 166 -0.69 18.90 -15.07
C PRO A 166 -0.74 20.42 -14.85
N ALA A 167 -1.53 20.92 -13.89
CA ALA A 167 -1.55 22.35 -13.56
C ALA A 167 -0.19 22.85 -13.03
N PHE A 168 0.59 21.99 -12.36
CA PHE A 168 1.97 22.30 -11.95
C PHE A 168 3.01 22.05 -13.07
N GLY A 169 2.61 21.40 -14.17
CA GLY A 169 3.45 21.06 -15.32
C GLY A 169 3.25 21.90 -16.57
N GLY A 170 2.50 23.01 -16.50
CA GLY A 170 2.16 23.79 -17.69
C GLY A 170 1.25 23.04 -18.67
N GLY A 171 0.44 22.11 -18.17
CA GLY A 171 -0.50 21.30 -18.96
C GLY A 171 0.07 20.01 -19.52
N THR A 172 1.33 19.65 -19.22
CA THR A 172 1.89 18.37 -19.66
C THR A 172 1.16 17.19 -19.04
N PRO A 173 0.76 16.17 -19.82
CA PRO A 173 0.13 14.98 -19.28
C PRO A 173 1.04 14.23 -18.30
N TYR A 174 0.43 13.55 -17.33
CA TYR A 174 1.15 12.73 -16.35
C TYR A 174 2.02 11.65 -17.03
N ALA A 175 3.33 11.83 -16.96
CA ALA A 175 4.30 11.07 -17.75
C ALA A 175 4.44 9.59 -17.35
N TYR A 176 4.07 9.23 -16.12
CA TYR A 176 4.32 7.88 -15.63
C TYR A 176 3.43 6.80 -16.27
N PHE A 177 2.29 7.15 -16.88
CA PHE A 177 1.51 6.17 -17.64
C PHE A 177 2.28 5.68 -18.86
N THR A 178 2.82 6.60 -19.67
CA THR A 178 3.59 6.25 -20.86
C THR A 178 4.95 5.66 -20.49
N ALA A 179 5.55 6.05 -19.37
CA ALA A 179 6.83 5.48 -18.95
C ALA A 179 6.72 4.05 -18.39
N ARG A 180 5.67 3.74 -17.62
CA ARG A 180 5.56 2.49 -16.84
C ARG A 180 4.55 1.48 -17.37
N TYR A 181 3.64 1.92 -18.24
CA TYR A 181 2.53 1.10 -18.75
C TYR A 181 2.39 1.18 -20.27
N ALA A 182 3.42 1.62 -21.01
CA ALA A 182 3.42 1.76 -22.47
C ALA A 182 2.91 0.51 -23.19
N GLN A 183 3.24 -0.67 -22.66
CA GLN A 183 2.78 -1.95 -23.19
C GLN A 183 1.27 -2.12 -23.07
N LEU A 184 0.56 -1.43 -22.19
CA LEU A 184 -0.89 -1.52 -22.05
C LEU A 184 -1.61 -0.34 -22.70
N GLY A 185 -0.96 0.81 -22.84
CA GLY A 185 -1.50 1.99 -23.50
C GLY A 185 -0.84 3.27 -22.99
N ASN A 186 -1.18 4.40 -23.61
CA ASN A 186 -0.60 5.70 -23.31
C ASN A 186 -1.52 6.60 -22.46
N SER A 187 -2.70 6.10 -22.07
CA SER A 187 -3.64 6.78 -21.17
C SER A 187 -4.37 5.77 -20.26
N PRO A 188 -4.95 6.21 -19.13
CA PRO A 188 -5.76 5.35 -18.26
C PRO A 188 -6.85 4.58 -19.02
N GLU A 189 -7.56 5.24 -19.94
CA GLU A 189 -8.66 4.65 -20.70
C GLU A 189 -8.15 3.57 -21.65
N GLN A 190 -7.00 3.81 -22.30
CA GLN A 190 -6.37 2.81 -23.17
C GLN A 190 -5.87 1.61 -22.37
N ILE A 191 -5.27 1.84 -21.21
CA ILE A 191 -4.80 0.77 -20.31
C ILE A 191 -5.98 -0.09 -19.88
N VAL A 192 -7.07 0.52 -19.39
CA VAL A 192 -8.30 -0.20 -19.01
C VAL A 192 -8.88 -0.97 -20.20
N ARG A 193 -8.98 -0.34 -21.37
CA ARG A 193 -9.45 -1.02 -22.59
C ARG A 193 -8.59 -2.23 -22.91
N THR A 194 -7.27 -2.11 -22.91
CA THR A 194 -6.37 -3.24 -23.19
C THR A 194 -6.50 -4.37 -22.18
N ILE A 195 -6.63 -4.05 -20.89
CA ILE A 195 -6.85 -5.06 -19.84
C ILE A 195 -8.13 -5.86 -20.11
N LEU A 196 -9.21 -5.19 -20.55
CA LEU A 196 -10.50 -5.82 -20.80
C LEU A 196 -10.58 -6.55 -22.14
N THR A 197 -9.91 -6.05 -23.18
CA THR A 197 -10.04 -6.58 -24.54
C THR A 197 -8.88 -7.49 -24.97
N ASN A 198 -7.80 -7.59 -24.19
CA ASN A 198 -6.62 -8.38 -24.56
C ASN A 198 -6.10 -9.26 -23.40
N PRO A 199 -6.81 -10.35 -23.06
CA PRO A 199 -6.44 -11.23 -21.94
C PRO A 199 -5.09 -11.91 -22.13
N ARG A 200 -4.67 -12.20 -23.37
CA ARG A 200 -3.35 -12.77 -23.68
C ARG A 200 -2.23 -11.81 -23.28
N LYS A 201 -2.37 -10.53 -23.61
CA LYS A 201 -1.39 -9.49 -23.27
C LYS A 201 -1.35 -9.23 -21.77
N LEU A 202 -2.51 -9.24 -21.12
CA LEU A 202 -2.62 -9.16 -19.66
C LEU A 202 -1.88 -10.34 -19.00
N ALA A 203 -2.13 -11.57 -19.44
CA ALA A 203 -1.46 -12.76 -18.92
C ALA A 203 0.06 -12.68 -19.10
N ALA A 204 0.55 -12.29 -20.28
CA ALA A 204 1.98 -12.12 -20.53
C ALA A 204 2.62 -11.01 -19.65
N THR A 205 1.83 -10.00 -19.26
CA THR A 205 2.28 -8.93 -18.37
C THR A 205 2.34 -9.40 -16.91
N LEU A 206 1.37 -10.19 -16.46
CA LEU A 206 1.25 -10.64 -15.06
C LEU A 206 2.13 -11.86 -14.74
N PHE A 207 2.18 -12.85 -15.62
CA PHE A 207 2.85 -14.13 -15.39
C PHE A 207 4.33 -14.09 -15.81
N GLN A 208 5.06 -13.14 -15.24
CA GLN A 208 6.52 -13.06 -15.37
C GLN A 208 7.18 -13.66 -14.13
N LEU A 209 8.28 -14.41 -14.29
CA LEU A 209 8.95 -15.07 -13.17
C LEU A 209 9.30 -14.10 -12.03
N GLN A 210 9.76 -12.88 -12.35
CA GLN A 210 10.07 -11.86 -11.35
C GLN A 210 8.84 -11.41 -10.56
N LYS A 211 7.68 -11.28 -11.22
CA LYS A 211 6.40 -10.91 -10.59
C LYS A 211 5.84 -12.03 -9.72
N LEU A 212 6.03 -13.28 -10.12
CA LEU A 212 5.69 -14.45 -9.30
C LEU A 212 6.58 -14.53 -8.05
N LYS A 213 7.89 -14.29 -8.18
CA LYS A 213 8.81 -14.18 -7.04
C LYS A 213 8.43 -13.03 -6.12
N PHE A 214 8.04 -11.89 -6.67
CA PHE A 214 7.54 -10.75 -5.90
C PHE A 214 6.29 -11.12 -5.10
N LEU A 215 5.29 -11.75 -5.74
CA LEU A 215 4.09 -12.22 -5.05
C LEU A 215 4.41 -13.22 -3.93
N LEU A 216 5.33 -14.15 -4.17
CA LEU A 216 5.80 -15.08 -3.15
C LEU A 216 6.48 -14.34 -1.99
N GLY A 217 7.29 -13.31 -2.27
CA GLY A 217 7.92 -12.48 -1.24
C GLY A 217 6.94 -11.62 -0.44
N ILE A 218 5.81 -11.21 -1.04
CA ILE A 218 4.77 -10.45 -0.34
C ILE A 218 3.88 -11.36 0.52
N PHE A 219 3.43 -12.49 -0.01
CA PHE A 219 2.44 -13.33 0.66
C PHE A 219 3.02 -14.53 1.40
N GLY A 220 4.21 -14.99 1.02
CA GLY A 220 4.94 -16.08 1.66
C GLY A 220 5.19 -15.86 3.15
N PRO A 221 5.73 -14.70 3.59
CA PRO A 221 5.99 -14.42 5.01
C PRO A 221 4.77 -14.59 5.92
N VAL A 222 3.58 -14.29 5.40
CA VAL A 222 2.30 -14.39 6.11
C VAL A 222 1.51 -15.67 5.75
N LEU A 223 2.16 -16.65 5.12
CA LEU A 223 1.60 -17.94 4.70
C LEU A 223 0.35 -17.83 3.80
N GLY A 224 0.20 -16.72 3.07
CA GLY A 224 -0.98 -16.46 2.25
C GLY A 224 -2.28 -16.28 3.05
N LEU A 225 -2.22 -16.06 4.36
CA LEU A 225 -3.40 -15.92 5.23
C LEU A 225 -4.32 -14.76 4.81
N THR A 226 -3.81 -13.76 4.09
CA THR A 226 -4.60 -12.71 3.44
C THR A 226 -5.74 -13.26 2.57
N VAL A 227 -5.57 -14.39 1.89
CA VAL A 227 -6.63 -15.00 1.05
C VAL A 227 -7.80 -15.51 1.89
N LEU A 228 -7.54 -15.88 3.15
CA LEU A 228 -8.56 -16.36 4.08
C LEU A 228 -9.35 -15.20 4.72
N SER A 229 -9.03 -13.94 4.40
CA SER A 229 -9.67 -12.76 4.98
C SER A 229 -11.07 -12.45 4.45
N GLY A 230 -11.66 -13.33 3.63
CA GLY A 230 -12.92 -13.10 2.91
C GLY A 230 -12.76 -12.03 1.85
N PHE A 231 -13.60 -11.00 1.85
CA PHE A 231 -13.42 -9.88 0.92
C PHE A 231 -12.26 -8.96 1.33
N GLY A 232 -11.55 -9.19 2.44
CA GLY A 232 -10.37 -8.40 2.83
C GLY A 232 -9.27 -8.40 1.77
N ILE A 233 -9.19 -9.45 0.94
CA ILE A 233 -8.27 -9.54 -0.20
C ILE A 233 -8.41 -8.37 -1.18
N VAL A 234 -9.60 -7.76 -1.30
CA VAL A 234 -9.81 -6.64 -2.23
C VAL A 234 -9.04 -5.37 -1.84
N LEU A 235 -8.58 -5.27 -0.58
CA LEU A 235 -7.78 -4.15 -0.10
C LEU A 235 -6.37 -4.12 -0.71
N VAL A 236 -5.78 -5.28 -0.98
CA VAL A 236 -4.43 -5.39 -1.55
C VAL A 236 -4.41 -5.34 -3.07
N LEU A 237 -5.55 -5.60 -3.73
CA LEU A 237 -5.65 -5.65 -5.19
C LEU A 237 -5.27 -4.36 -5.91
N PRO A 238 -5.67 -3.14 -5.47
CA PRO A 238 -5.32 -1.92 -6.19
C PRO A 238 -3.80 -1.72 -6.28
N THR A 239 -3.09 -1.81 -5.16
CA THR A 239 -1.63 -1.68 -5.14
C THR A 239 -0.99 -2.80 -5.96
N LEU A 240 -1.38 -4.06 -5.78
CA LEU A 240 -0.85 -5.15 -6.61
C LEU A 240 -1.08 -4.94 -8.10
N THR A 241 -2.24 -4.41 -8.49
CA THR A 241 -2.54 -4.12 -9.90
C THR A 241 -1.58 -3.08 -10.45
N ILE A 242 -1.34 -1.98 -9.72
CA ILE A 242 -0.39 -0.93 -10.11
C ILE A 242 1.02 -1.51 -10.29
N LEU A 243 1.47 -2.33 -9.34
CA LEU A 243 2.82 -2.89 -9.33
C LEU A 243 3.01 -3.97 -10.42
N LEU A 244 2.05 -4.88 -10.56
CA LEU A 244 2.15 -6.03 -11.46
C LEU A 244 1.82 -5.68 -12.92
N LEU A 245 1.09 -4.61 -13.20
CA LEU A 245 0.87 -4.16 -14.57
C LEU A 245 2.05 -3.35 -15.14
N SER A 246 2.95 -2.90 -14.27
CA SER A 246 4.10 -2.10 -14.68
C SER A 246 5.13 -2.90 -15.49
N ASN A 247 5.83 -2.22 -16.40
CA ASN A 247 7.06 -2.69 -17.04
C ASN A 247 8.33 -2.21 -16.32
N TYR A 248 8.20 -1.41 -15.25
CA TYR A 248 9.30 -0.86 -14.50
C TYR A 248 9.70 -1.79 -13.35
N ALA A 249 10.79 -2.53 -13.52
CA ALA A 249 11.26 -3.56 -12.59
C ALA A 249 11.24 -3.19 -11.10
N PRO A 250 11.65 -1.98 -10.68
CA PRO A 250 11.60 -1.59 -9.26
C PRO A 250 10.20 -1.60 -8.65
N GLN A 251 9.12 -1.43 -9.42
CA GLN A 251 7.75 -1.49 -8.89
C GLN A 251 7.32 -2.91 -8.48
N PHE A 252 7.97 -3.95 -8.98
CA PHE A 252 7.72 -5.34 -8.59
C PHE A 252 9.00 -6.00 -8.04
N ALA A 253 9.80 -5.22 -7.32
CA ALA A 253 10.91 -5.67 -6.50
C ALA A 253 10.61 -5.38 -5.02
N PHE A 254 11.10 -6.26 -4.13
CA PHE A 254 10.96 -6.06 -2.68
C PHE A 254 11.99 -5.06 -2.12
N THR A 255 13.07 -4.80 -2.84
CA THR A 255 14.14 -3.85 -2.47
C THR A 255 13.79 -2.37 -2.68
N SER A 256 12.57 -2.07 -3.13
CA SER A 256 12.09 -0.73 -3.43
C SER A 256 10.94 -0.33 -2.52
N HIS A 257 10.68 0.98 -2.41
CA HIS A 257 9.60 1.55 -1.60
C HIS A 257 8.17 1.28 -2.11
N TYR A 258 7.97 0.86 -3.36
CA TYR A 258 6.64 0.81 -4.01
C TYR A 258 5.65 -0.17 -3.35
N SER A 259 6.15 -1.17 -2.64
CA SER A 259 5.34 -2.15 -1.93
C SER A 259 4.84 -1.67 -0.56
N ALA A 260 5.22 -0.47 -0.11
CA ALA A 260 4.88 0.02 1.23
C ALA A 260 3.38 0.02 1.56
N PRO A 261 2.46 0.41 0.63
CA PRO A 261 1.03 0.33 0.92
C PRO A 261 0.53 -1.09 1.20
N LEU A 262 1.23 -2.13 0.72
CA LEU A 262 0.88 -3.53 0.99
C LEU A 262 1.26 -3.95 2.40
N ILE A 263 2.24 -3.34 3.06
CA ILE A 263 2.71 -3.73 4.40
C ILE A 263 1.56 -3.84 5.41
N PRO A 264 0.81 -2.77 5.72
CA PRO A 264 -0.23 -2.84 6.73
C PRO A 264 -1.44 -3.66 6.25
N LEU A 265 -1.69 -3.68 4.93
CA LEU A 265 -2.85 -4.35 4.35
C LEU A 265 -2.67 -5.86 4.30
N VAL A 266 -1.51 -6.37 3.89
CA VAL A 266 -1.19 -7.81 3.84
C VAL A 266 -1.12 -8.37 5.26
N VAL A 267 -0.38 -7.72 6.16
CA VAL A 267 -0.27 -8.17 7.55
C VAL A 267 -1.64 -8.08 8.26
N GLY A 268 -2.34 -6.95 8.11
CA GLY A 268 -3.64 -6.75 8.76
C GLY A 268 -4.72 -7.69 8.23
N THR A 269 -4.83 -7.90 6.91
CA THR A 269 -5.77 -8.88 6.35
C THR A 269 -5.40 -10.31 6.71
N SER A 270 -4.11 -10.62 6.92
CA SER A 270 -3.69 -11.94 7.41
C SER A 270 -4.19 -12.20 8.84
N ILE A 271 -4.19 -11.18 9.71
CA ILE A 271 -4.81 -11.26 11.05
C ILE A 271 -6.31 -11.51 10.93
N VAL A 272 -6.99 -10.79 10.03
CA VAL A 272 -8.42 -11.01 9.75
C VAL A 272 -8.67 -12.43 9.24
N GLY A 273 -7.82 -12.95 8.36
CA GLY A 273 -7.90 -14.32 7.84
C GLY A 273 -7.67 -15.36 8.92
N LEU A 274 -6.67 -15.18 9.78
CA LEU A 274 -6.41 -16.05 10.92
C LEU A 274 -7.61 -16.10 11.86
N ALA A 275 -8.26 -14.97 12.12
CA ALA A 275 -9.41 -14.88 13.00
C ALA A 275 -10.65 -15.64 12.48
N ARG A 276 -10.71 -15.97 11.18
CA ARG A 276 -11.75 -16.85 10.62
C ARG A 276 -11.48 -18.33 10.83
N LEU A 277 -10.26 -18.70 11.21
CA LEU A 277 -9.88 -20.08 11.51
C LEU A 277 -10.21 -20.46 12.96
N ARG A 278 -10.21 -21.77 13.23
CA ARG A 278 -10.49 -22.30 14.57
C ARG A 278 -9.47 -21.76 15.59
N PRO A 279 -9.90 -21.34 16.80
CA PRO A 279 -9.02 -20.68 17.78
C PRO A 279 -7.75 -21.46 18.16
N HIS A 280 -7.80 -22.79 18.22
CA HIS A 280 -6.63 -23.62 18.53
C HIS A 280 -5.52 -23.54 17.46
N LEU A 281 -5.83 -23.10 16.24
CA LEU A 281 -4.86 -22.90 15.17
C LEU A 281 -4.13 -21.56 15.28
N HIS A 282 -4.64 -20.60 16.07
CA HIS A 282 -4.09 -19.23 16.12
C HIS A 282 -2.63 -19.21 16.61
N GLY A 283 -2.32 -19.95 17.67
CA GLY A 283 -0.96 -20.07 18.21
C GLY A 283 0.01 -20.70 17.21
N PRO A 284 -0.23 -21.95 16.75
CA PRO A 284 0.63 -22.63 15.78
C PRO A 284 0.85 -21.84 14.49
N LEU A 285 -0.21 -21.25 13.93
CA LEU A 285 -0.08 -20.46 12.70
C LEU A 285 0.67 -19.15 12.92
N THR A 286 0.52 -18.50 14.08
CA THR A 286 1.33 -17.30 14.39
C THR A 286 2.81 -17.67 14.50
N ALA A 287 3.14 -18.80 15.14
CA ALA A 287 4.52 -19.29 15.20
C ALA A 287 5.06 -19.64 13.79
N ALA A 288 4.24 -20.27 12.95
CA ALA A 288 4.61 -20.59 11.56
C ALA A 288 4.82 -19.33 10.71
N VAL A 289 4.00 -18.28 10.89
CA VAL A 289 4.18 -16.97 10.25
C VAL A 289 5.50 -16.33 10.66
N LEU A 290 5.86 -16.40 11.94
CA LEU A 290 7.15 -15.88 12.42
C LEU A 290 8.33 -16.64 11.81
N ALA A 291 8.27 -17.98 11.80
CA ALA A 291 9.29 -18.81 11.16
C ALA A 291 9.41 -18.52 9.66
N SER A 292 8.28 -18.36 8.97
CA SER A 292 8.24 -18.02 7.55
C SER A 292 8.81 -16.62 7.30
N SER A 293 8.39 -15.62 8.07
CA SER A 293 8.90 -14.24 7.95
C SER A 293 10.41 -14.16 8.19
N LEU A 294 10.94 -14.91 9.16
CA LEU A 294 12.38 -15.06 9.38
C LEU A 294 13.09 -15.72 8.20
N LEU A 295 12.53 -16.82 7.67
CA LEU A 295 13.09 -17.52 6.52
C LEU A 295 13.18 -16.60 5.29
N PHE A 296 12.09 -15.90 4.97
CA PHE A 296 12.06 -14.94 3.87
C PHE A 296 13.01 -13.77 4.09
N SER A 297 13.13 -13.24 5.31
CA SER A 297 14.08 -12.17 5.65
C SER A 297 15.55 -12.59 5.59
N TYR A 298 15.84 -13.88 5.80
CA TYR A 298 17.21 -14.40 5.72
C TYR A 298 17.61 -14.80 4.28
N THR A 299 16.64 -15.21 3.45
CA THR A 299 16.91 -15.80 2.14
C THR A 299 16.83 -14.82 0.96
N LEU A 300 16.21 -13.64 1.16
CA LEU A 300 15.99 -12.61 0.14
C LEU A 300 16.54 -11.26 0.61
#